data_AF-A0A0G0F7S1-F1
#
_entry.id   AF-A0A0G0F7S1-F1
#
_cell.length_a   1.000
_cell.length_b   1.000
_cell.length_c   1.000
_cell.angle_alpha   90.00
_cell.angle_beta   90.00
_cell.angle_gamma   90.00
#
_symmetry.space_group_name_H-M   'P 1'
#
loop_
_entity.id
_entity.type
_entity.pdbx_description
1 polymer ?
#
loop_
_entity_poly.entity_id
_entity_poly.type
_entity_poly.pdbx_seq_one_letter_code
_entity_poly.pdbx_strand_id
1 'polypeptide(L)'
;MLTKSDFLLFMDAPMHLWAQKHNQYNKTLSQYDQHLIKQGYEVEKLAREYVKKYISADCEYQKIYQTDDLYSRADIVVGNDIYEVKSVTEIEKVHEYDVLFQYYTASNTLEKDVNDIYLIYLNKEYIKEGDIDLEQLFIVEKMTNFVKENYSKVEGLIAEALLVTNKEEKTGLMECYKPKDCPCKELCFPTLPEYSIYDVGMIGEKKVRMLRDMDILDMRNIPENFKLSPKQQTQVKATKENQAIIDTYAVKKDIEELIFPIYFLDYETYSWAVPRYDGHRPYQNVVFQYSLHVKRTPDAELEHYEYLSTSQDDPMKSVPLELQKVIGKTGSILTWNKSFEMGRNKEMGEIYPEYEDFFIMVNSRIKDLGDIFSKQMYVDPKFKGSWSIKKVLPVICPDLTYHGMEVSNGTEAMVVWEEITYGNKSEEEKNAMKENLLRYCELDTYAMIRIWEEIKLI
;
A
#
# COMPACT_ATOMS: atom_id res chain seq x y z
N MET A 1 6.30 10.23 -30.63
CA MET A 1 7.26 10.32 -29.51
C MET A 1 6.76 9.52 -28.31
N LEU A 2 7.61 8.64 -27.81
CA LEU A 2 7.44 7.80 -26.64
C LEU A 2 8.24 8.41 -25.48
N THR A 3 7.56 8.73 -24.39
CA THR A 3 8.19 9.26 -23.17
C THR A 3 8.55 8.14 -22.20
N LYS A 4 9.39 8.45 -21.21
CA LYS A 4 9.66 7.57 -20.06
C LYS A 4 8.38 7.07 -19.37
N SER A 5 7.44 7.97 -19.09
CA SER A 5 6.16 7.61 -18.49
C SER A 5 5.31 6.71 -19.39
N ASP A 6 5.30 6.96 -20.71
CA ASP A 6 4.62 6.09 -21.68
C ASP A 6 5.22 4.68 -21.67
N PHE A 7 6.54 4.57 -21.58
CA PHE A 7 7.22 3.27 -21.52
C PHE A 7 6.84 2.51 -20.24
N LEU A 8 6.78 3.18 -19.09
CA LEU A 8 6.31 2.54 -17.85
C LEU A 8 4.85 2.09 -17.94
N LEU A 9 3.98 2.83 -18.64
CA LEU A 9 2.61 2.37 -18.92
C LEU A 9 2.59 1.11 -19.79
N PHE A 10 3.44 1.03 -20.81
CA PHE A 10 3.59 -0.17 -21.63
C PHE A 10 4.04 -1.37 -20.81
N MET A 11 5.00 -1.16 -19.89
CA MET A 11 5.49 -2.22 -19.01
C MET A 11 4.43 -2.71 -18.01
N ASP A 12 3.48 -1.85 -17.62
CA ASP A 12 2.32 -2.28 -16.82
C ASP A 12 1.29 -3.05 -17.67
N ALA A 13 0.91 -2.50 -18.84
CA ALA A 13 0.22 -3.24 -19.90
C ALA A 13 0.28 -2.49 -21.25
N PRO A 14 0.50 -3.18 -22.40
CA PRO A 14 0.40 -2.55 -23.72
C PRO A 14 -0.93 -1.82 -23.97
N MET A 15 -2.04 -2.35 -23.45
CA MET A 15 -3.36 -1.69 -23.52
C MET A 15 -3.37 -0.33 -22.80
N HIS A 16 -2.61 -0.15 -21.71
CA HIS A 16 -2.53 1.12 -20.99
C HIS A 16 -1.83 2.20 -21.81
N LEU A 17 -0.70 1.88 -22.46
CA LEU A 17 -0.03 2.79 -23.37
C LEU A 17 -0.95 3.17 -24.55
N TRP A 18 -1.59 2.19 -25.17
CA TRP A 18 -2.52 2.46 -26.28
C TRP A 18 -3.66 3.37 -25.84
N ALA A 19 -4.27 3.09 -24.68
CA ALA A 19 -5.32 3.93 -24.11
C ALA A 19 -4.84 5.36 -23.86
N GLN A 20 -3.62 5.55 -23.35
CA GLN A 20 -3.04 6.87 -23.13
C GLN A 20 -2.89 7.65 -24.44
N LYS A 21 -2.41 7.00 -25.51
CA LYS A 21 -2.24 7.64 -26.82
C LYS A 21 -3.57 7.95 -27.53
N HIS A 22 -4.64 7.28 -27.13
CA HIS A 22 -6.00 7.49 -27.68
C HIS A 22 -6.93 8.25 -26.73
N ASN A 23 -6.41 8.89 -25.67
CA ASN A 23 -7.18 9.66 -24.68
C ASN A 23 -8.28 8.82 -23.98
N GLN A 24 -8.01 7.54 -23.76
CA GLN A 24 -8.90 6.58 -23.07
C GLN A 24 -8.26 6.04 -21.77
N TYR A 25 -7.16 6.65 -21.33
CA TYR A 25 -6.52 6.37 -20.05
C TYR A 25 -6.98 7.41 -19.03
N ASN A 26 -7.78 6.97 -18.06
CA ASN A 26 -8.38 7.82 -17.05
C ASN A 26 -7.90 7.41 -15.67
N LYS A 27 -6.73 7.91 -15.27
CA LYS A 27 -6.26 7.80 -13.88
C LYS A 27 -6.60 9.07 -13.12
N THR A 28 -7.57 9.00 -12.22
CA THR A 28 -7.81 10.06 -11.23
C THR A 28 -6.83 9.88 -10.08
N LEU A 29 -6.04 10.91 -9.79
CA LEU A 29 -5.13 10.89 -8.63
C LEU A 29 -5.96 10.97 -7.36
N SER A 30 -5.82 9.96 -6.50
CA SER A 30 -6.37 9.98 -5.15
C SER A 30 -5.65 11.02 -4.28
N GLN A 31 -6.22 11.38 -3.13
CA GLN A 31 -5.52 12.23 -2.15
C GLN A 31 -4.19 11.59 -1.72
N TYR A 32 -4.17 10.26 -1.60
CA TYR A 32 -2.96 9.51 -1.29
C TYR A 32 -1.91 9.59 -2.41
N ASP A 33 -2.30 9.50 -3.69
CA ASP A 33 -1.37 9.68 -4.80
C ASP A 33 -0.73 11.08 -4.78
N GLN A 34 -1.53 12.12 -4.51
CA GLN A 34 -1.03 13.49 -4.38
C GLN A 34 -0.07 13.64 -3.21
N HIS A 35 -0.39 12.98 -2.10
CA HIS A 35 0.46 12.91 -0.92
C HIS A 35 1.81 12.25 -1.23
N LEU A 36 1.82 11.10 -1.92
CA LEU A 36 3.05 10.43 -2.37
C LEU A 36 3.90 11.32 -3.30
N ILE A 37 3.26 12.06 -4.22
CA ILE A 37 3.94 13.02 -5.09
C ILE A 37 4.64 14.12 -4.27
N LYS A 38 3.96 14.67 -3.26
CA LYS A 38 4.53 15.70 -2.35
C LYS A 38 5.77 15.18 -1.63
N GLN A 39 5.71 13.95 -1.09
CA GLN A 39 6.87 13.31 -0.46
C GLN A 39 8.01 13.09 -1.46
N GLY A 40 7.68 12.70 -2.69
CA GLY A 40 8.65 12.55 -3.78
C GLY A 40 9.42 13.85 -4.08
N TYR A 41 8.75 14.99 -4.10
CA TYR A 41 9.40 16.29 -4.28
C TYR A 41 10.32 16.68 -3.12
N GLU A 42 9.96 16.33 -1.87
CA GLU A 42 10.83 16.53 -0.71
C GLU A 42 12.11 15.72 -0.84
N VAL A 43 12.00 14.44 -1.21
CA VAL A 43 13.16 13.56 -1.44
C VAL A 43 14.03 14.05 -2.59
N GLU A 44 13.42 14.44 -3.72
CA GLU A 44 14.16 14.98 -4.87
C GLU A 44 14.95 16.24 -4.49
N LYS A 45 14.35 17.14 -3.71
CA LYS A 45 15.04 18.34 -3.22
C LYS A 45 16.27 17.99 -2.39
N LEU A 46 16.14 17.07 -1.43
CA LEU A 46 17.26 16.64 -0.58
C LEU A 46 18.33 15.90 -1.38
N ALA A 47 17.94 15.09 -2.39
CA ALA A 47 18.88 14.41 -3.26
C ALA A 47 19.72 15.40 -4.09
N ARG A 48 19.12 16.50 -4.56
CA ARG A 48 19.85 17.59 -5.23
C ARG A 48 20.88 18.24 -4.29
N GLU A 49 20.51 18.49 -3.03
CA GLU A 49 21.42 19.00 -2.02
C GLU A 49 22.58 18.02 -1.74
N TYR A 50 22.27 16.72 -1.67
CA TYR A 50 23.26 15.66 -1.54
C TYR A 50 24.26 15.66 -2.71
N VAL A 51 23.77 15.61 -3.96
CA VAL A 51 24.64 15.59 -5.15
C VAL A 51 25.52 16.84 -5.19
N LYS A 52 24.95 18.01 -4.91
CA LYS A 52 25.70 19.27 -4.90
C LYS A 52 26.82 19.30 -3.86
N LYS A 53 26.58 18.70 -2.69
CA LYS A 53 27.53 18.72 -1.56
C LYS A 53 28.59 17.64 -1.66
N TYR A 54 28.21 16.42 -2.06
CA TYR A 54 29.07 15.23 -1.95
C TYR A 54 29.59 14.71 -3.29
N ILE A 55 28.98 15.07 -4.42
CA ILE A 55 29.40 14.62 -5.75
C ILE A 55 30.03 15.75 -6.55
N SER A 56 29.25 16.78 -6.90
CA SER A 56 29.74 17.93 -7.66
C SER A 56 28.81 19.13 -7.51
N ALA A 57 29.41 20.30 -7.28
CA ALA A 57 28.69 21.57 -7.29
C ALA A 57 28.24 21.97 -8.72
N ASP A 58 28.94 21.48 -9.74
CA ASP A 58 28.60 21.65 -11.15
C ASP A 58 27.73 20.48 -11.60
N CYS A 59 26.43 20.72 -11.67
CA CYS A 59 25.42 19.75 -12.05
C CYS A 59 24.25 20.43 -12.76
N GLU A 60 23.66 19.73 -13.73
CA GLU A 60 22.46 20.14 -14.44
C GLU A 60 21.26 19.40 -13.87
N TYR A 61 20.11 20.08 -13.77
CA TYR A 61 18.87 19.46 -13.30
C TYR A 61 17.88 19.35 -14.43
N GLN A 62 17.12 18.25 -14.46
CA GLN A 62 16.01 18.07 -15.40
C GLN A 62 16.48 18.17 -16.87
N LYS A 63 17.72 17.71 -17.16
CA LYS A 63 18.32 17.70 -18.51
C LYS A 63 17.52 16.77 -19.41
N ILE A 64 17.25 17.24 -20.63
CA ILE A 64 16.44 16.51 -21.61
C ILE A 64 17.34 15.75 -22.56
N TYR A 65 17.03 14.47 -22.76
CA TYR A 65 17.59 13.64 -23.81
C TYR A 65 16.47 13.23 -24.76
N GLN A 66 16.63 13.56 -26.04
CA GLN A 66 15.60 13.37 -27.04
C GLN A 66 16.19 12.87 -28.36
N THR A 67 15.50 11.89 -28.96
CA THR A 67 15.68 11.47 -30.36
C THR A 67 14.42 11.85 -31.15
N ASP A 68 14.34 11.45 -32.42
CA ASP A 68 13.11 11.67 -33.21
C ASP A 68 11.88 11.01 -32.58
N ASP A 69 12.07 9.85 -31.94
CA ASP A 69 11.00 9.02 -31.40
C ASP A 69 10.94 8.96 -29.88
N LEU A 70 12.02 9.27 -29.16
CA LEU A 70 12.15 9.06 -27.71
C LEU A 70 12.37 10.35 -26.95
N TYR A 71 11.79 10.44 -25.75
CA TYR A 71 11.98 11.57 -24.84
C TYR A 71 12.17 11.10 -23.40
N SER A 72 13.26 11.52 -22.79
CA SER A 72 13.53 11.31 -21.36
C SER A 72 14.09 12.58 -20.73
N ARG A 73 13.83 12.74 -19.44
CA ARG A 73 14.31 13.87 -18.66
C ARG A 73 14.97 13.32 -17.41
N ALA A 74 16.26 13.57 -17.28
CA ALA A 74 17.07 13.10 -16.17
C ALA A 74 16.95 14.05 -14.99
N ASP A 75 16.80 13.52 -13.77
CA ASP A 75 16.63 14.36 -12.58
C ASP A 75 17.86 15.23 -12.32
N ILE A 76 19.05 14.62 -12.33
CA ILE A 76 20.33 15.29 -12.09
C ILE A 76 21.39 14.71 -13.04
N VAL A 77 22.23 15.57 -13.61
CA VAL A 77 23.36 15.19 -14.47
C VAL A 77 24.63 15.87 -13.97
N VAL A 78 25.70 15.10 -13.79
CA VAL A 78 27.02 15.59 -13.38
C VAL A 78 28.02 15.23 -14.47
N GLY A 79 28.48 16.23 -15.24
CA GLY A 79 29.21 15.97 -16.48
C GLY A 79 28.35 15.10 -17.42
N ASN A 80 28.71 13.83 -17.53
CA ASN A 80 28.08 12.83 -18.39
C ASN A 80 27.44 11.67 -17.61
N ASP A 81 27.35 11.81 -16.28
CA ASP A 81 26.73 10.82 -15.41
C ASP A 81 25.30 11.24 -15.08
N ILE A 82 24.36 10.30 -15.20
CA ILE A 82 22.95 10.50 -14.91
C ILE A 82 22.62 9.96 -13.51
N TYR A 83 21.92 10.75 -12.70
CA TYR A 83 21.42 10.34 -11.39
C TYR A 83 19.89 10.46 -11.39
N GLU A 84 19.22 9.32 -11.25
CA GLU A 84 17.76 9.22 -11.15
C GLU A 84 17.35 9.08 -9.68
N VAL A 85 16.43 9.92 -9.22
CA VAL A 85 16.04 9.95 -7.80
C VAL A 85 14.73 9.18 -7.60
N LYS A 86 14.69 8.32 -6.58
CA LYS A 86 13.49 7.56 -6.19
C LYS A 86 13.17 7.75 -4.71
N SER A 87 11.93 8.17 -4.43
CA SER A 87 11.37 8.20 -3.08
C SER A 87 10.90 6.81 -2.69
N VAL A 88 11.86 5.90 -2.48
CA VAL A 88 11.65 4.51 -2.08
C VAL A 88 12.84 4.07 -1.23
N THR A 89 12.68 2.98 -0.49
CA THR A 89 13.77 2.34 0.26
C THR A 89 14.31 1.09 -0.40
N GLU A 90 13.62 0.58 -1.43
CA GLU A 90 14.01 -0.61 -2.17
C GLU A 90 13.77 -0.41 -3.67
N ILE A 91 14.68 -0.94 -4.50
CA ILE A 91 14.58 -0.88 -5.94
C ILE A 91 13.65 -2.00 -6.43
N GLU A 92 12.65 -1.62 -7.22
CA GLU A 92 11.73 -2.53 -7.88
C GLU A 92 11.94 -2.49 -9.40
N LYS A 93 11.36 -3.47 -10.11
CA LYS A 93 11.46 -3.59 -11.57
C LYS A 93 11.03 -2.33 -12.32
N VAL A 94 10.07 -1.57 -11.80
CA VAL A 94 9.64 -0.31 -12.43
C VAL A 94 10.78 0.72 -12.46
N HIS A 95 11.60 0.78 -11.41
CA HIS A 95 12.78 1.67 -11.35
C HIS A 95 13.90 1.17 -12.27
N GLU A 96 14.06 -0.14 -12.42
CA GLU A 96 14.98 -0.73 -13.39
C GLU A 96 14.62 -0.34 -14.82
N TYR A 97 13.33 -0.46 -15.20
CA TYR A 97 12.86 -0.06 -16.53
C TYR A 97 12.96 1.44 -16.77
N ASP A 98 12.81 2.24 -15.72
CA ASP A 98 13.01 3.69 -15.75
C ASP A 98 14.45 4.05 -16.18
N VAL A 99 15.45 3.52 -15.47
CA VAL A 99 16.87 3.79 -15.81
C VAL A 99 17.30 3.15 -17.13
N LEU A 100 16.74 1.98 -17.49
CA LEU A 100 17.00 1.35 -18.79
C LEU A 100 16.54 2.25 -19.95
N PHE A 101 15.31 2.77 -19.86
CA PHE A 101 14.74 3.65 -20.89
C PHE A 101 15.54 4.95 -20.99
N GLN A 102 15.89 5.55 -19.85
CA GLN A 102 16.63 6.80 -19.79
C GLN A 102 18.04 6.63 -20.36
N TYR A 103 18.78 5.59 -19.96
CA TYR A 103 20.10 5.29 -20.49
C TYR A 103 20.07 5.01 -22.00
N TYR A 104 19.10 4.22 -22.47
CA TYR A 104 18.94 3.95 -23.90
C TYR A 104 18.67 5.24 -24.68
N THR A 105 17.71 6.05 -24.23
CA THR A 105 17.37 7.33 -24.89
C THR A 105 18.58 8.24 -24.97
N ALA A 106 19.28 8.44 -23.85
CA ALA A 106 20.43 9.33 -23.78
C ALA A 106 21.61 8.84 -24.64
N SER A 107 21.88 7.54 -24.65
CA SER A 107 22.95 6.92 -25.46
C SER A 107 22.71 7.00 -26.97
N ASN A 108 21.46 7.19 -27.40
CA ASN A 108 21.07 7.32 -28.81
C ASN A 108 20.82 8.77 -29.25
N THR A 109 21.08 9.75 -28.39
CA THR A 109 21.10 11.17 -28.79
C THR A 109 22.33 11.50 -29.63
N LEU A 110 22.37 12.69 -30.25
CA LEU A 110 23.53 13.14 -31.02
C LEU A 110 24.77 13.41 -30.16
N GLU A 111 24.57 13.75 -28.87
CA GLU A 111 25.66 14.00 -27.92
C GLU A 111 26.38 12.70 -27.52
N LYS A 112 25.67 11.55 -27.47
CA LYS A 112 26.18 10.20 -27.14
C LYS A 112 27.10 10.14 -25.91
N ASP A 113 26.85 11.00 -24.93
CA ASP A 113 27.81 11.26 -23.86
C ASP A 113 27.27 10.83 -22.49
N VAL A 114 26.90 9.55 -22.36
CA VAL A 114 26.54 8.99 -21.04
C VAL A 114 27.60 7.98 -20.61
N ASN A 115 28.30 8.32 -19.53
CA ASN A 115 29.32 7.46 -18.95
C ASN A 115 28.68 6.43 -18.03
N ASP A 116 28.07 6.91 -16.94
CA ASP A 116 27.43 6.09 -15.92
C ASP A 116 26.00 6.57 -15.61
N ILE A 117 25.18 5.65 -15.09
CA ILE A 117 23.85 5.96 -14.58
C ILE A 117 23.69 5.38 -13.17
N TYR A 118 23.08 6.17 -12.29
CA TYR A 118 22.93 5.87 -10.88
C TYR A 118 21.47 6.01 -10.44
N LEU A 119 21.06 5.19 -9.48
CA LEU A 119 19.84 5.41 -8.70
C LEU A 119 20.20 6.01 -7.34
N ILE A 120 19.52 7.08 -6.96
CA ILE A 120 19.56 7.66 -5.63
C ILE A 120 18.24 7.33 -4.94
N TYR A 121 18.28 6.65 -3.79
CA TYR A 121 17.09 6.28 -3.03
C TYR A 121 17.37 6.27 -1.53
N LEU A 122 16.32 6.14 -0.71
CA LEU A 122 16.40 6.31 0.74
C LEU A 122 17.01 5.07 1.41
N ASN A 123 17.91 5.29 2.35
CA ASN A 123 18.48 4.24 3.19
C ASN A 123 17.47 3.85 4.30
N LYS A 124 16.88 2.65 4.22
CA LYS A 124 15.94 2.16 5.25
C LYS A 124 16.55 1.99 6.65
N GLU A 125 17.87 1.91 6.75
CA GLU A 125 18.58 1.81 8.03
C GLU A 125 18.92 3.18 8.62
N TYR A 126 18.68 4.28 7.88
CA TYR A 126 18.89 5.63 8.40
C TYR A 126 17.98 5.88 9.60
N ILE A 127 18.57 6.38 10.69
CA ILE A 127 17.86 6.84 11.88
C ILE A 127 18.14 8.33 12.01
N LYS A 128 17.09 9.14 12.12
CA LYS A 128 17.24 10.58 12.31
C LYS A 128 17.75 10.90 13.72
N GLU A 129 18.78 11.74 13.79
CA GLU A 129 19.30 12.33 15.02
C GLU A 129 19.58 13.83 14.80
N GLY A 130 18.67 14.70 15.24
CA GLY A 130 18.80 16.14 15.03
C GLY A 130 18.50 16.55 13.59
N ASP A 131 19.43 17.24 12.93
CA ASP A 131 19.28 17.62 11.53
C ASP A 131 19.43 16.41 10.58
N ILE A 132 18.87 16.50 9.38
CA ILE A 132 18.97 15.43 8.38
C ILE A 132 20.43 15.29 7.90
N ASP A 133 20.99 14.10 8.09
CA ASP A 133 22.29 13.72 7.53
C ASP A 133 22.11 13.12 6.14
N LEU A 134 22.33 13.96 5.12
CA LEU A 134 22.18 13.57 3.72
C LEU A 134 23.07 12.40 3.30
N GLU A 135 24.26 12.27 3.89
CA GLU A 135 25.21 11.20 3.52
C GLU A 135 24.73 9.82 4.00
N GLN A 136 24.06 9.78 5.14
CA GLN A 136 23.45 8.57 5.67
C GLN A 136 22.03 8.31 5.15
N LEU A 137 21.30 9.37 4.78
CA LEU A 137 19.93 9.29 4.28
C LEU A 137 19.84 8.61 2.91
N PHE A 138 20.81 8.82 2.03
CA PHE A 138 20.77 8.32 0.65
C PHE A 138 21.71 7.15 0.39
N ILE A 139 21.22 6.19 -0.39
CA ILE A 139 22.03 5.19 -1.08
C ILE A 139 22.15 5.62 -2.54
N VAL A 140 23.37 5.57 -3.07
CA VAL A 140 23.67 5.82 -4.48
C VAL A 140 24.17 4.54 -5.11
N GLU A 141 23.32 3.89 -5.92
CA GLU A 141 23.64 2.64 -6.58
C GLU A 141 24.00 2.87 -8.04
N LYS A 142 25.18 2.38 -8.44
CA LYS A 142 25.65 2.45 -9.83
C LYS A 142 24.99 1.36 -10.68
N MET A 143 24.18 1.77 -11.64
CA MET A 143 23.38 0.87 -12.48
C MET A 143 24.00 0.60 -13.86
N THR A 144 25.21 1.11 -14.15
CA THR A 144 25.84 1.04 -15.48
C THR A 144 25.98 -0.38 -16.02
N ASN A 145 26.42 -1.34 -15.21
CA ASN A 145 26.57 -2.74 -15.68
C ASN A 145 25.20 -3.35 -15.97
N PHE A 146 24.24 -3.13 -15.08
CA PHE A 146 22.86 -3.59 -15.25
C PHE A 146 22.23 -3.08 -16.55
N VAL A 147 22.35 -1.78 -16.84
CA VAL A 147 21.75 -1.21 -18.06
C VAL A 147 22.45 -1.69 -19.33
N LYS A 148 23.78 -1.89 -19.30
CA LYS A 148 24.55 -2.42 -20.45
C LYS A 148 24.19 -3.88 -20.74
N GLU A 149 24.08 -4.71 -19.71
CA GLU A 149 23.69 -6.12 -19.85
C GLU A 149 22.25 -6.29 -20.38
N ASN A 150 21.36 -5.34 -20.08
CA ASN A 150 19.96 -5.37 -20.49
C ASN A 150 19.65 -4.46 -21.70
N TYR A 151 20.68 -3.90 -22.36
CA TYR A 151 20.52 -2.91 -23.42
C TYR A 151 19.69 -3.45 -24.60
N SER A 152 20.04 -4.62 -25.14
CA SER A 152 19.30 -5.23 -26.26
C SER A 152 17.86 -5.62 -25.87
N LYS A 153 17.63 -5.94 -24.60
CA LYS A 153 16.28 -6.25 -24.10
C LYS A 153 15.42 -4.99 -24.09
N VAL A 154 15.92 -3.88 -23.53
CA VAL A 154 15.15 -2.63 -23.50
C VAL A 154 14.94 -2.07 -24.92
N GLU A 155 15.91 -2.23 -25.82
CA GLU A 155 15.76 -1.88 -27.24
C GLU A 155 14.54 -2.56 -27.88
N GLY A 156 14.41 -3.88 -27.71
CA GLY A 156 13.26 -4.63 -28.21
C GLY A 156 11.94 -4.16 -27.59
N LEU A 157 11.91 -3.92 -26.28
CA LEU A 157 10.72 -3.42 -25.58
C LEU A 157 10.33 -2.02 -26.04
N ILE A 158 11.29 -1.13 -26.29
CA ILE A 158 11.05 0.21 -26.81
C ILE A 158 10.49 0.13 -28.24
N ALA A 159 11.03 -0.74 -29.08
CA ALA A 159 10.50 -0.97 -30.42
C ALA A 159 9.04 -1.45 -30.38
N GLU A 160 8.72 -2.40 -29.49
CA GLU A 160 7.33 -2.84 -29.27
C GLU A 160 6.43 -1.70 -28.76
N ALA A 161 6.90 -0.90 -27.80
CA ALA A 161 6.15 0.25 -27.28
C ALA A 161 5.90 1.32 -28.36
N LEU A 162 6.85 1.55 -29.26
CA LEU A 162 6.68 2.45 -30.41
C LEU A 162 5.65 1.91 -31.40
N LEU A 163 5.62 0.60 -31.65
CA LEU A 163 4.57 -0.03 -32.46
C LEU A 163 3.19 0.18 -31.84
N VAL A 164 3.07 0.00 -30.52
CA VAL A 164 1.80 0.26 -29.80
C VAL A 164 1.39 1.73 -29.89
N THR A 165 2.36 2.65 -29.75
CA THR A 165 2.12 4.10 -29.82
C THR A 165 1.50 4.52 -31.15
N ASN A 166 1.90 3.89 -32.25
CA ASN A 166 1.47 4.23 -33.60
C ASN A 166 0.29 3.38 -34.11
N LYS A 167 -0.26 2.50 -33.28
CA LYS A 167 -1.31 1.55 -33.70
C LYS A 167 -2.71 2.18 -33.58
N GLU A 168 -3.46 2.20 -34.68
CA GLU A 168 -4.83 2.75 -34.70
C GLU A 168 -5.84 1.89 -33.91
N GLU A 169 -5.71 0.56 -33.97
CA GLU A 169 -6.64 -0.36 -33.30
C GLU A 169 -6.02 -1.09 -32.12
N LYS A 170 -6.81 -1.30 -31.06
CA LYS A 170 -6.39 -2.04 -29.87
C LYS A 170 -6.26 -3.57 -30.04
N THR A 171 -6.63 -4.09 -31.21
CA THR A 171 -6.71 -5.54 -31.46
C THR A 171 -5.37 -6.24 -31.24
N GLY A 172 -5.37 -7.32 -30.45
CA GLY A 172 -4.19 -8.12 -30.12
C GLY A 172 -3.26 -7.49 -29.07
N LEU A 173 -3.64 -6.36 -28.46
CA LEU A 173 -2.91 -5.79 -27.33
C LEU A 173 -3.27 -6.52 -26.04
N MET A 174 -2.25 -6.80 -25.25
CA MET A 174 -2.41 -7.44 -23.95
C MET A 174 -3.01 -6.46 -22.94
N GLU A 175 -4.10 -6.88 -22.30
CA GLU A 175 -4.73 -6.13 -21.21
C GLU A 175 -4.02 -6.38 -19.87
N CYS A 176 -4.28 -5.51 -18.90
CA CYS A 176 -3.74 -5.69 -17.56
C CYS A 176 -4.47 -6.80 -16.79
N TYR A 177 -3.99 -7.09 -15.58
CA TYR A 177 -4.53 -8.15 -14.72
C TYR A 177 -5.12 -7.62 -13.40
N LYS A 178 -5.23 -6.30 -13.26
CA LYS A 178 -5.64 -5.60 -12.02
C LYS A 178 -6.91 -4.78 -12.25
N PRO A 179 -8.11 -5.39 -12.31
CA PRO A 179 -9.34 -4.66 -12.63
C PRO A 179 -9.77 -3.62 -11.61
N LYS A 180 -9.28 -3.70 -10.36
CA LYS A 180 -9.59 -2.74 -9.30
C LYS A 180 -8.89 -1.40 -9.53
N ASP A 181 -7.62 -1.44 -9.95
CA ASP A 181 -6.77 -0.26 -10.10
C ASP A 181 -6.54 0.11 -11.58
N CYS A 182 -7.31 -0.49 -12.50
CA CYS A 182 -7.12 -0.29 -13.92
C CYS A 182 -7.64 1.08 -14.36
N PRO A 183 -6.79 1.94 -14.96
CA PRO A 183 -7.15 3.27 -15.44
C PRO A 183 -7.96 3.26 -16.74
N CYS A 184 -8.12 2.11 -17.41
CA CYS A 184 -8.91 1.95 -18.62
C CYS A 184 -9.74 0.66 -18.57
N LYS A 185 -10.54 0.54 -17.50
CA LYS A 185 -11.30 -0.68 -17.16
C LYS A 185 -12.20 -1.19 -18.28
N GLU A 186 -12.89 -0.30 -18.99
CA GLU A 186 -13.75 -0.67 -20.13
C GLU A 186 -12.98 -1.31 -21.29
N LEU A 187 -11.70 -0.96 -21.45
CA LEU A 187 -10.83 -1.54 -22.48
C LEU A 187 -10.24 -2.88 -22.04
N CYS A 188 -9.74 -2.95 -20.81
CA CYS A 188 -9.08 -4.13 -20.28
C CYS A 188 -10.05 -5.23 -19.86
N PHE A 189 -11.23 -4.85 -19.38
CA PHE A 189 -12.23 -5.72 -18.77
C PHE A 189 -13.66 -5.31 -19.21
N PRO A 190 -13.98 -5.39 -20.51
CA PRO A 190 -15.27 -4.96 -21.05
C PRO A 190 -16.46 -5.75 -20.48
N THR A 191 -16.21 -6.92 -19.89
CA THR A 191 -17.22 -7.70 -19.18
C THR A 191 -16.57 -8.34 -17.95
N LEU A 192 -17.08 -7.99 -16.77
CA LEU A 192 -16.69 -8.61 -15.50
C LEU A 192 -17.91 -9.26 -14.87
N PRO A 193 -17.92 -10.60 -14.72
CA PRO A 193 -18.95 -11.28 -13.94
C PRO A 193 -18.94 -10.82 -12.48
N GLU A 194 -20.06 -11.04 -11.78
CA GLU A 194 -20.17 -10.71 -10.35
C GLU A 194 -19.07 -11.38 -9.50
N TYR A 195 -18.78 -12.66 -9.79
CA TYR A 195 -17.69 -13.43 -9.20
C TYR A 195 -16.63 -13.65 -10.25
N SER A 196 -15.75 -12.67 -10.44
CA SER A 196 -14.75 -12.74 -11.49
C SER A 196 -13.58 -13.65 -11.09
N ILE A 197 -12.82 -14.16 -12.06
CA ILE A 197 -11.57 -14.87 -11.78
C ILE A 197 -10.54 -14.01 -11.02
N TYR A 198 -10.66 -12.68 -11.07
CA TYR A 198 -9.78 -11.73 -10.36
C TYR A 198 -10.14 -11.61 -8.88
N ASP A 199 -11.32 -12.10 -8.47
CA ASP A 199 -11.74 -12.18 -7.07
C ASP A 199 -11.20 -13.44 -6.38
N VAL A 200 -10.58 -14.37 -7.11
CA VAL A 200 -9.92 -15.53 -6.52
C VAL A 200 -8.75 -15.05 -5.64
N GLY A 201 -8.79 -15.40 -4.36
CA GLY A 201 -7.85 -14.90 -3.35
C GLY A 201 -6.40 -15.15 -3.73
N MET A 202 -5.60 -14.08 -3.79
CA MET A 202 -4.17 -14.09 -4.15
C MET A 202 -3.87 -14.90 -5.43
N ILE A 203 -4.75 -14.83 -6.43
CA ILE A 203 -4.50 -15.48 -7.71
C ILE A 203 -3.36 -14.76 -8.46
N GLY A 204 -2.36 -15.53 -8.93
CA GLY A 204 -1.25 -14.99 -9.69
C GLY A 204 -1.62 -14.73 -11.15
N GLU A 205 -0.98 -13.73 -11.76
CA GLU A 205 -1.19 -13.31 -13.15
C GLU A 205 -1.18 -14.48 -14.14
N LYS A 206 -0.22 -15.42 -14.02
CA LYS A 206 -0.12 -16.59 -14.90
C LYS A 206 -1.42 -17.42 -14.93
N LYS A 207 -2.04 -17.66 -13.77
CA LYS A 207 -3.29 -18.44 -13.68
C LYS A 207 -4.47 -17.66 -14.25
N VAL A 208 -4.52 -16.34 -13.98
CA VAL A 208 -5.53 -15.44 -14.57
C VAL A 208 -5.45 -15.50 -16.10
N ARG A 209 -4.25 -15.37 -16.68
CA ARG A 209 -4.05 -15.47 -18.13
C ARG A 209 -4.50 -16.82 -18.68
N MET A 210 -4.12 -17.93 -18.05
CA MET A 210 -4.58 -19.25 -18.46
C MET A 210 -6.10 -19.40 -18.44
N LEU A 211 -6.80 -18.83 -17.45
CA LEU A 211 -8.27 -18.85 -17.40
C LEU A 211 -8.88 -18.00 -18.52
N ARG A 212 -8.30 -16.83 -18.81
CA ARG A 212 -8.73 -15.99 -19.94
C ARG A 212 -8.53 -16.67 -21.29
N ASP A 213 -7.39 -17.36 -21.49
CA ASP A 213 -7.11 -18.11 -22.72
C ASP A 213 -8.09 -19.29 -22.92
N MET A 214 -8.77 -19.71 -21.86
CA MET A 214 -9.86 -20.71 -21.87
C MET A 214 -11.25 -20.06 -21.98
N ASP A 215 -11.34 -18.75 -22.18
CA ASP A 215 -12.58 -17.94 -22.17
C ASP A 215 -13.35 -18.00 -20.83
N ILE A 216 -12.63 -18.19 -19.72
CA ILE A 216 -13.21 -18.28 -18.38
C ILE A 216 -12.96 -16.97 -17.62
N LEU A 217 -14.00 -16.15 -17.49
CA LEU A 217 -13.98 -14.92 -16.69
C LEU A 217 -14.76 -15.03 -15.37
N ASP A 218 -15.66 -16.01 -15.27
CA ASP A 218 -16.46 -16.26 -14.07
C ASP A 218 -15.83 -17.36 -13.23
N MET A 219 -15.59 -17.08 -11.95
CA MET A 219 -15.02 -18.00 -10.98
C MET A 219 -15.82 -19.31 -10.86
N ARG A 220 -17.14 -19.25 -11.09
CA ARG A 220 -18.03 -20.43 -11.04
C ARG A 220 -17.78 -21.41 -12.20
N ASN A 221 -17.17 -20.94 -13.29
CA ASN A 221 -16.85 -21.75 -14.46
C ASN A 221 -15.44 -22.34 -14.42
N ILE A 222 -14.65 -22.08 -13.36
CA ILE A 222 -13.30 -22.65 -13.23
C ILE A 222 -13.40 -24.20 -13.19
N PRO A 223 -12.67 -24.93 -14.05
CA PRO A 223 -12.73 -26.39 -14.08
C PRO A 223 -12.17 -27.02 -12.80
N GLU A 224 -12.74 -28.15 -12.36
CA GLU A 224 -12.28 -28.87 -11.16
C GLU A 224 -10.81 -29.31 -11.23
N ASN A 225 -10.31 -29.58 -12.44
CA ASN A 225 -8.91 -29.98 -12.65
C ASN A 225 -7.94 -28.79 -12.77
N PHE A 226 -8.44 -27.54 -12.73
CA PHE A 226 -7.58 -26.36 -12.76
C PHE A 226 -6.82 -26.24 -11.44
N LYS A 227 -5.49 -26.11 -11.51
CA LYS A 227 -4.62 -26.16 -10.33
C LYS A 227 -4.74 -24.90 -9.47
N LEU A 228 -5.59 -24.96 -8.45
CA LEU A 228 -5.75 -23.95 -7.40
C LEU A 228 -5.11 -24.41 -6.09
N SER A 229 -4.75 -23.47 -5.22
CA SER A 229 -4.36 -23.80 -3.84
C SER A 229 -5.57 -24.33 -3.06
N PRO A 230 -5.40 -25.08 -1.96
CA PRO A 230 -6.52 -25.52 -1.13
C PRO A 230 -7.44 -24.35 -0.73
N LYS A 231 -6.85 -23.19 -0.41
CA LYS A 231 -7.63 -22.00 -0.07
C LYS A 231 -8.50 -21.51 -1.23
N GLN A 232 -7.91 -21.42 -2.41
CA GLN A 232 -8.63 -21.02 -3.62
C GLN A 232 -9.73 -22.02 -3.99
N GLN A 233 -9.50 -23.33 -3.79
CA GLN A 233 -10.50 -24.37 -4.02
C GLN A 233 -11.72 -24.21 -3.11
N THR A 234 -11.53 -23.98 -1.80
CA THR A 234 -12.64 -23.75 -0.86
C THR A 234 -13.46 -22.53 -1.26
N GLN A 235 -12.80 -21.43 -1.65
CA GLN A 235 -13.49 -20.23 -2.14
C GLN A 235 -14.32 -20.50 -3.40
N VAL A 236 -13.71 -21.16 -4.40
CA VAL A 236 -14.40 -21.50 -5.66
C VAL A 236 -15.58 -22.42 -5.38
N LYS A 237 -15.41 -23.42 -4.52
CA LYS A 237 -16.48 -24.32 -4.09
C LYS A 237 -17.63 -23.56 -3.46
N ALA A 238 -17.38 -22.75 -2.43
CA ALA A 238 -18.40 -21.93 -1.77
C ALA A 238 -19.16 -21.07 -2.81
N THR A 239 -18.43 -20.50 -3.77
CA THR A 239 -19.02 -19.63 -4.81
C THR A 239 -19.86 -20.41 -5.81
N LYS A 240 -19.42 -21.60 -6.25
CA LYS A 240 -20.20 -22.48 -7.14
C LYS A 240 -21.49 -22.96 -6.47
N GLU A 241 -21.42 -23.28 -5.18
CA GLU A 241 -22.56 -23.71 -4.37
C GLU A 241 -23.45 -22.54 -3.91
N ASN A 242 -22.95 -21.30 -4.03
CA ASN A 242 -23.58 -20.09 -3.52
C ASN A 242 -23.95 -20.20 -2.03
N GLN A 243 -23.06 -20.83 -1.25
CA GLN A 243 -23.27 -21.11 0.17
C GLN A 243 -21.97 -20.91 0.95
N ALA A 244 -22.09 -20.39 2.17
CA ALA A 244 -20.96 -20.29 3.09
C ALA A 244 -20.47 -21.69 3.52
N ILE A 245 -19.15 -21.82 3.63
CA ILE A 245 -18.49 -22.99 4.20
C ILE A 245 -17.89 -22.57 5.54
N ILE A 246 -18.33 -23.19 6.62
CA ILE A 246 -17.96 -22.81 7.98
C ILE A 246 -17.47 -24.05 8.75
N ASP A 247 -16.26 -23.97 9.29
CA ASP A 247 -15.72 -24.91 10.28
C ASP A 247 -16.14 -24.43 11.68
N THR A 248 -17.34 -24.82 12.09
CA THR A 248 -17.93 -24.39 13.37
C THR A 248 -17.11 -24.84 14.58
N TYR A 249 -16.41 -25.97 14.48
CA TYR A 249 -15.54 -26.45 15.55
C TYR A 249 -14.32 -25.55 15.72
N ALA A 250 -13.64 -25.20 14.62
CA ALA A 250 -12.49 -24.32 14.65
C ALA A 250 -12.86 -22.90 15.14
N VAL A 251 -13.96 -22.36 14.62
CA VAL A 251 -14.49 -21.05 15.04
C VAL A 251 -14.77 -21.04 16.55
N LYS A 252 -15.56 -22.02 17.03
CA LYS A 252 -15.91 -22.11 18.45
C LYS A 252 -14.68 -22.21 19.34
N LYS A 253 -13.70 -23.04 18.95
CA LYS A 253 -12.44 -23.17 19.68
C LYS A 253 -11.72 -21.83 19.81
N ASP A 254 -11.55 -21.10 18.71
CA ASP A 254 -10.84 -19.80 18.72
C ASP A 254 -11.53 -18.77 19.63
N ILE A 255 -12.87 -18.75 19.65
CA ILE A 255 -13.68 -17.86 20.51
C ILE A 255 -13.64 -18.28 21.99
N GLU A 256 -13.72 -19.57 22.30
CA GLU A 256 -13.72 -20.08 23.69
C GLU A 256 -12.37 -19.90 24.39
N GLU A 257 -11.27 -19.78 23.64
CA GLU A 257 -9.95 -19.49 24.21
C GLU A 257 -9.76 -18.02 24.62
N LEU A 258 -10.76 -17.15 24.42
CA LEU A 258 -10.68 -15.73 24.81
C LEU A 258 -10.89 -15.55 26.32
N ILE A 259 -10.11 -14.66 26.92
CA ILE A 259 -10.12 -14.38 28.35
C ILE A 259 -10.60 -12.96 28.56
N PHE A 260 -11.60 -12.76 29.43
CA PHE A 260 -12.08 -11.43 29.81
C PHE A 260 -11.12 -10.73 30.80
N PRO A 261 -10.98 -9.39 30.76
CA PRO A 261 -11.61 -8.46 29.83
C PRO A 261 -11.12 -8.65 28.39
N ILE A 262 -12.00 -8.48 27.40
CA ILE A 262 -11.63 -8.49 25.98
C ILE A 262 -11.45 -7.04 25.53
N TYR A 263 -10.29 -6.77 24.96
CA TYR A 263 -9.94 -5.48 24.36
C TYR A 263 -10.02 -5.60 22.84
N PHE A 264 -10.55 -4.60 22.16
CA PHE A 264 -10.53 -4.49 20.69
C PHE A 264 -9.72 -3.27 20.32
N LEU A 265 -8.54 -3.48 19.76
CA LEU A 265 -7.54 -2.42 19.53
C LEU A 265 -7.30 -2.23 18.04
N ASP A 266 -7.28 -0.97 17.63
CA ASP A 266 -6.89 -0.56 16.29
C ASP A 266 -6.04 0.72 16.35
N TYR A 267 -5.17 0.90 15.36
CA TYR A 267 -4.25 2.03 15.26
C TYR A 267 -4.35 2.70 13.90
N GLU A 268 -4.30 4.03 13.89
CA GLU A 268 -3.99 4.79 12.68
C GLU A 268 -2.54 5.27 12.70
N THR A 269 -1.90 5.15 11.55
CA THR A 269 -0.48 5.45 11.38
C THR A 269 -0.22 6.29 10.16
N TYR A 270 0.89 6.99 10.17
CA TYR A 270 1.39 7.75 9.02
C TYR A 270 2.83 7.34 8.71
N SER A 271 3.23 7.28 7.43
CA SER A 271 4.60 6.97 7.02
C SER A 271 5.22 8.07 6.16
N TRP A 272 6.23 8.78 6.68
CA TRP A 272 7.01 9.74 5.89
C TRP A 272 8.17 9.07 5.17
N ALA A 273 8.44 9.46 3.92
CA ALA A 273 9.63 9.12 3.17
C ALA A 273 10.89 9.60 3.90
N VAL A 274 10.88 10.85 4.36
CA VAL A 274 11.95 11.43 5.18
C VAL A 274 11.47 11.51 6.63
N PRO A 275 12.14 10.85 7.60
CA PRO A 275 11.69 10.84 8.99
C PRO A 275 11.62 12.25 9.57
N ARG A 276 10.55 12.54 10.33
CA ARG A 276 10.32 13.85 10.98
C ARG A 276 10.91 13.91 12.38
N TYR A 277 10.82 12.82 13.12
CA TYR A 277 11.20 12.73 14.53
C TYR A 277 12.52 12.01 14.71
N ASP A 278 13.22 12.32 15.80
CA ASP A 278 14.45 11.60 16.14
C ASP A 278 14.13 10.14 16.49
N GLY A 279 15.09 9.24 16.26
CA GLY A 279 14.90 7.79 16.43
C GLY A 279 14.09 7.11 15.31
N HIS A 280 13.55 7.88 14.36
CA HIS A 280 12.72 7.34 13.28
C HIS A 280 13.48 7.12 11.97
N ARG A 281 12.95 6.21 11.16
CA ARG A 281 13.51 5.79 9.88
C ARG A 281 12.62 6.18 8.68
N PRO A 282 13.17 6.22 7.45
CA PRO A 282 12.39 6.36 6.23
C PRO A 282 11.24 5.34 6.14
N TYR A 283 10.04 5.83 5.83
CA TYR A 283 8.79 5.07 5.76
C TYR A 283 8.41 4.29 7.02
N GLN A 284 9.01 4.60 8.18
CA GLN A 284 8.55 4.04 9.44
C GLN A 284 7.12 4.51 9.72
N ASN A 285 6.28 3.57 10.16
CA ASN A 285 4.91 3.89 10.56
C ASN A 285 4.97 4.63 11.89
N VAL A 286 4.36 5.80 11.96
CA VAL A 286 4.20 6.61 13.15
C VAL A 286 2.76 6.53 13.59
N VAL A 287 2.51 5.92 14.75
CA VAL A 287 1.17 5.76 15.31
C VAL A 287 0.74 7.09 15.90
N PHE A 288 -0.35 7.64 15.38
CA PHE A 288 -0.87 8.93 15.84
C PHE A 288 -2.21 8.84 16.55
N GLN A 289 -2.91 7.71 16.43
CA GLN A 289 -4.21 7.49 17.03
C GLN A 289 -4.40 6.02 17.39
N TYR A 290 -5.19 5.77 18.43
CA TYR A 290 -5.77 4.46 18.69
C TYR A 290 -7.27 4.57 18.97
N SER A 291 -7.98 3.49 18.66
CA SER A 291 -9.29 3.20 19.22
C SER A 291 -9.22 1.91 20.04
N LEU A 292 -9.93 1.91 21.16
CA LEU A 292 -9.94 0.79 22.09
C LEU A 292 -11.33 0.61 22.69
N HIS A 293 -12.01 -0.46 22.29
CA HIS A 293 -13.19 -0.90 23.02
C HIS A 293 -12.84 -1.97 24.05
N VAL A 294 -13.54 -1.97 25.19
CA VAL A 294 -13.33 -2.93 26.28
C VAL A 294 -14.63 -3.56 26.70
N LYS A 295 -14.69 -4.89 26.63
CA LYS A 295 -15.77 -5.71 27.21
C LYS A 295 -15.24 -6.36 28.48
N ARG A 296 -15.62 -5.83 29.65
CA ARG A 296 -15.05 -6.25 30.94
C ARG A 296 -15.42 -7.67 31.35
N THR A 297 -16.68 -8.04 31.14
CA THR A 297 -17.26 -9.37 31.36
C THR A 297 -18.27 -9.65 30.25
N PRO A 298 -18.74 -10.90 30.08
CA PRO A 298 -19.74 -11.21 29.05
C PRO A 298 -20.97 -10.30 29.07
N ASP A 299 -21.44 -9.94 30.27
CA ASP A 299 -22.67 -9.17 30.48
C ASP A 299 -22.42 -7.67 30.75
N ALA A 300 -21.16 -7.22 30.83
CA ALA A 300 -20.86 -5.81 31.08
C ALA A 300 -21.20 -4.94 29.86
N GLU A 301 -21.54 -3.67 30.10
CA GLU A 301 -21.63 -2.69 29.02
C GLU A 301 -20.28 -2.52 28.32
N LEU A 302 -20.34 -2.11 27.05
CA LEU A 302 -19.16 -1.86 26.25
C LEU A 302 -18.59 -0.49 26.60
N GLU A 303 -17.31 -0.45 26.96
CA GLU A 303 -16.57 0.80 27.20
C GLU A 303 -15.78 1.17 25.93
N HIS A 304 -15.67 2.46 25.60
CA HIS A 304 -14.83 2.97 24.52
C HIS A 304 -13.82 3.98 25.05
N TYR A 305 -12.60 3.86 24.57
CA TYR A 305 -11.49 4.76 24.83
C TYR A 305 -10.78 5.04 23.52
N GLU A 306 -10.31 6.27 23.35
CA GLU A 306 -9.63 6.69 22.14
C GLU A 306 -8.59 7.76 22.48
N TYR A 307 -7.62 7.90 21.60
CA TYR A 307 -6.66 9.00 21.65
C TYR A 307 -6.23 9.38 20.25
N LEU A 308 -6.15 10.68 19.98
CA LEU A 308 -5.67 11.25 18.73
C LEU A 308 -4.66 12.35 19.05
N SER A 309 -3.41 12.16 18.65
CA SER A 309 -2.39 13.21 18.73
C SER A 309 -2.57 14.19 17.58
N THR A 310 -2.62 15.50 17.88
CA THR A 310 -2.74 16.54 16.85
C THR A 310 -1.71 17.66 17.02
N SER A 311 -0.70 17.46 17.88
CA SER A 311 0.44 18.37 17.97
C SER A 311 1.52 17.96 16.96
N GLN A 312 2.50 18.85 16.76
CA GLN A 312 3.66 18.55 15.93
C GLN A 312 4.75 17.80 16.71
N ASP A 313 4.52 17.44 17.97
CA ASP A 313 5.40 16.55 18.71
C ASP A 313 5.30 15.13 18.16
N ASP A 314 6.25 14.28 18.52
CA ASP A 314 6.21 12.86 18.15
C ASP A 314 5.02 12.17 18.83
N PRO A 315 4.01 11.70 18.08
CA PRO A 315 2.83 11.08 18.67
C PRO A 315 3.12 9.71 19.28
N MET A 316 4.21 9.03 18.89
CA MET A 316 4.62 7.77 19.51
C MET A 316 5.16 7.97 20.94
N LYS A 317 5.36 9.21 21.41
CA LYS A 317 5.59 9.53 22.84
C LYS A 317 4.31 9.46 23.66
N SER A 318 3.20 9.95 23.10
CA SER A 318 1.96 10.16 23.85
C SER A 318 0.96 9.01 23.69
N VAL A 319 0.96 8.32 22.54
CA VAL A 319 0.09 7.16 22.29
C VAL A 319 0.28 6.06 23.37
N PRO A 320 1.51 5.57 23.64
CA PRO A 320 1.71 4.56 24.68
C PRO A 320 1.32 5.04 26.07
N LEU A 321 1.58 6.32 26.38
CA LEU A 321 1.27 6.96 27.66
C LEU A 321 -0.23 6.93 27.95
N GLU A 322 -1.07 7.20 26.96
CA GLU A 322 -2.53 7.13 27.12
C GLU A 322 -3.03 5.69 27.12
N LEU A 323 -2.49 4.83 26.25
CA LEU A 323 -2.94 3.44 26.11
C LEU A 323 -2.72 2.62 27.40
N GLN A 324 -1.57 2.79 28.07
CA GLN A 324 -1.26 2.06 29.31
C GLN A 324 -2.17 2.41 30.48
N LYS A 325 -2.90 3.53 30.43
CA LYS A 325 -3.89 3.90 31.46
C LYS A 325 -5.14 3.02 31.40
N VAL A 326 -5.40 2.40 30.25
CA VAL A 326 -6.63 1.64 29.99
C VAL A 326 -6.38 0.14 29.90
N ILE A 327 -5.32 -0.28 29.20
CA ILE A 327 -5.00 -1.70 29.04
C ILE A 327 -4.43 -2.27 30.35
N GLY A 328 -5.16 -3.22 30.93
CA GLY A 328 -4.76 -3.94 32.13
C GLY A 328 -3.76 -5.06 31.85
N LYS A 329 -3.34 -5.77 32.90
CA LYS A 329 -2.34 -6.87 32.82
C LYS A 329 -2.90 -8.22 32.38
N THR A 330 -4.22 -8.38 32.30
CA THR A 330 -4.92 -9.64 32.02
C THR A 330 -6.01 -9.44 30.97
N GLY A 331 -6.48 -10.56 30.38
CA GLY A 331 -7.48 -10.54 29.31
C GLY A 331 -6.87 -10.63 27.91
N SER A 332 -7.69 -10.92 26.91
CA SER A 332 -7.32 -11.06 25.50
C SER A 332 -7.46 -9.74 24.76
N ILE A 333 -6.55 -9.47 23.83
CA ILE A 333 -6.63 -8.32 22.94
C ILE A 333 -6.91 -8.83 21.54
N LEU A 334 -8.01 -8.38 20.94
CA LEU A 334 -8.40 -8.67 19.58
C LEU A 334 -8.01 -7.51 18.69
N THR A 335 -7.39 -7.83 17.57
CA THR A 335 -7.14 -6.89 16.46
C THR A 335 -7.54 -7.56 15.15
N TRP A 336 -7.54 -6.81 14.05
CA TRP A 336 -7.74 -7.34 12.70
C TRP A 336 -6.44 -7.19 11.92
N ASN A 337 -5.77 -8.30 11.57
CA ASN A 337 -4.40 -8.31 11.05
C ASN A 337 -3.31 -8.02 12.11
N LYS A 338 -3.24 -8.86 13.14
CA LYS A 338 -2.38 -8.67 14.33
C LYS A 338 -0.91 -8.36 14.05
N SER A 339 -0.38 -8.83 12.91
CA SER A 339 1.01 -8.56 12.55
C SER A 339 1.29 -7.06 12.43
N PHE A 340 0.29 -6.26 12.03
CA PHE A 340 0.41 -4.82 11.95
C PHE A 340 0.47 -4.19 13.35
N GLU A 341 -0.54 -4.41 14.20
CA GLU A 341 -0.58 -3.79 15.54
C GLU A 341 0.58 -4.27 16.42
N MET A 342 0.95 -5.56 16.33
CA MET A 342 2.11 -6.09 17.05
C MET A 342 3.41 -5.45 16.57
N GLY A 343 3.53 -5.18 15.27
CA GLY A 343 4.66 -4.46 14.68
C GLY A 343 4.73 -3.02 15.19
N ARG A 344 3.60 -2.30 15.23
CA ARG A 344 3.50 -0.94 15.78
C ARG A 344 3.88 -0.89 17.26
N ASN A 345 3.38 -1.83 18.06
CA ASN A 345 3.74 -1.97 19.47
C ASN A 345 5.25 -2.18 19.66
N LYS A 346 5.85 -3.05 18.83
CA LYS A 346 7.29 -3.31 18.87
C LYS A 346 8.08 -2.05 18.52
N GLU A 347 7.73 -1.37 17.43
CA GLU A 347 8.40 -0.14 16.98
C GLU A 347 8.32 0.98 18.03
N MET A 348 7.15 1.18 18.64
CA MET A 348 6.99 2.16 19.73
C MET A 348 7.87 1.81 20.94
N GLY A 349 7.96 0.52 21.31
CA GLY A 349 8.84 0.06 22.39
C GLY A 349 10.33 0.18 22.07
N GLU A 350 10.74 0.02 20.81
CA GLU A 350 12.12 0.21 20.36
C GLU A 350 12.54 1.69 20.37
N ILE A 351 11.63 2.60 19.98
CA ILE A 351 11.89 4.05 20.00
C ILE A 351 11.84 4.60 21.43
N TYR A 352 10.90 4.10 22.25
CA TYR A 352 10.67 4.53 23.64
C TYR A 352 10.80 3.34 24.60
N PRO A 353 12.04 2.99 25.02
CA PRO A 353 12.31 1.80 25.82
C PRO A 353 11.56 1.73 27.15
N GLU A 354 11.13 2.86 27.71
CA GLU A 354 10.29 2.87 28.91
C GLU A 354 8.93 2.15 28.74
N TYR A 355 8.47 1.96 27.50
CA TYR A 355 7.24 1.25 27.16
C TYR A 355 7.49 -0.17 26.60
N GLU A 356 8.74 -0.62 26.48
CA GLU A 356 9.07 -1.93 25.88
C GLU A 356 8.38 -3.08 26.62
N ASP A 357 8.52 -3.15 27.94
CA ASP A 357 7.89 -4.19 28.78
C ASP A 357 6.36 -4.17 28.66
N PHE A 358 5.77 -2.97 28.55
CA PHE A 358 4.33 -2.83 28.34
C PHE A 358 3.91 -3.44 27.01
N PHE A 359 4.60 -3.12 25.92
CA PHE A 359 4.25 -3.64 24.60
C PHE A 359 4.57 -5.11 24.40
N ILE A 360 5.61 -5.66 25.04
CA ILE A 360 5.84 -7.11 25.11
C ILE A 360 4.63 -7.80 25.75
N MET A 361 4.13 -7.26 26.86
CA MET A 361 2.98 -7.78 27.57
C MET A 361 1.69 -7.68 26.74
N VAL A 362 1.45 -6.55 26.06
CA VAL A 362 0.33 -6.36 25.12
C VAL A 362 0.41 -7.40 24.00
N ASN A 363 1.54 -7.49 23.30
CA ASN A 363 1.74 -8.40 22.17
C ASN A 363 1.57 -9.87 22.55
N SER A 364 1.94 -10.26 23.78
CA SER A 364 1.79 -11.64 24.25
C SER A 364 0.32 -12.10 24.37
N ARG A 365 -0.63 -11.15 24.38
CA ARG A 365 -2.07 -11.39 24.56
C ARG A 365 -2.90 -11.08 23.32
N ILE A 366 -2.26 -10.60 22.24
CA ILE A 366 -2.95 -10.30 20.98
C ILE A 366 -3.35 -11.60 20.27
N LYS A 367 -4.62 -11.65 19.87
CA LYS A 367 -5.21 -12.63 18.97
C LYS A 367 -5.81 -11.89 17.78
N ASP A 368 -5.80 -12.52 16.60
CA ASP A 368 -6.29 -11.91 15.38
C ASP A 368 -7.72 -12.39 15.11
N LEU A 369 -8.70 -11.50 15.17
CA LEU A 369 -10.08 -11.86 14.83
C LEU A 369 -10.21 -12.16 13.32
N GLY A 370 -9.36 -11.54 12.50
CA GLY A 370 -9.26 -11.81 11.07
C GLY A 370 -8.80 -13.23 10.74
N ASP A 371 -8.18 -13.96 11.69
CA ASP A 371 -7.74 -15.34 11.48
C ASP A 371 -8.90 -16.29 11.11
N ILE A 372 -10.12 -16.05 11.60
CA ILE A 372 -11.33 -16.81 11.25
C ILE A 372 -11.54 -16.83 9.73
N PHE A 373 -11.30 -15.70 9.07
CA PHE A 373 -11.52 -15.53 7.64
C PHE A 373 -10.25 -15.84 6.84
N SER A 374 -9.09 -15.35 7.30
CA SER A 374 -7.81 -15.51 6.60
C SER A 374 -7.34 -16.98 6.59
N LYS A 375 -7.68 -17.76 7.62
CA LYS A 375 -7.43 -19.22 7.72
C LYS A 375 -8.60 -20.06 7.20
N GLN A 376 -9.64 -19.44 6.65
CA GLN A 376 -10.81 -20.10 6.06
C GLN A 376 -11.62 -20.99 7.00
N MET A 377 -11.73 -20.59 8.27
CA MET A 377 -12.72 -21.17 9.16
C MET A 377 -14.13 -20.71 8.79
N TYR A 378 -14.26 -19.51 8.21
CA TYR A 378 -15.48 -19.01 7.58
C TYR A 378 -15.15 -18.50 6.17
N VAL A 379 -15.69 -19.17 5.15
CA VAL A 379 -15.63 -18.73 3.76
C VAL A 379 -17.04 -18.45 3.24
N ASP A 380 -17.29 -17.22 2.81
CA ASP A 380 -18.54 -16.82 2.13
C ASP A 380 -18.22 -16.33 0.70
N PRO A 381 -19.04 -16.69 -0.32
CA PRO A 381 -18.89 -16.17 -1.68
C PRO A 381 -18.81 -14.64 -1.75
N LYS A 382 -19.59 -13.94 -0.91
CA LYS A 382 -19.71 -12.49 -0.89
C LYS A 382 -18.44 -11.78 -0.42
N PHE A 383 -17.55 -12.49 0.28
CA PHE A 383 -16.22 -11.97 0.63
C PHE A 383 -15.34 -11.75 -0.60
N LYS A 384 -15.63 -12.43 -1.73
CA LYS A 384 -14.88 -12.32 -2.99
C LYS A 384 -13.37 -12.48 -2.79
N GLY A 385 -12.99 -13.49 -1.99
CA GLY A 385 -11.60 -13.84 -1.70
C GLY A 385 -10.84 -12.85 -0.82
N SER A 386 -11.51 -11.81 -0.32
CA SER A 386 -10.95 -10.83 0.59
C SER A 386 -11.37 -11.12 2.02
N TRP A 387 -10.47 -10.88 2.96
CA TRP A 387 -10.76 -10.90 4.39
C TRP A 387 -10.52 -9.52 5.01
N SER A 388 -10.51 -8.43 4.22
CA SER A 388 -10.49 -7.10 4.85
C SER A 388 -11.79 -6.90 5.62
N ILE A 389 -11.70 -6.22 6.77
CA ILE A 389 -12.89 -5.97 7.61
C ILE A 389 -14.01 -5.28 6.82
N LYS A 390 -13.66 -4.39 5.88
CA LYS A 390 -14.60 -3.69 4.99
C LYS A 390 -15.34 -4.59 4.00
N LYS A 391 -14.81 -5.78 3.72
CA LYS A 391 -15.47 -6.80 2.88
C LYS A 391 -16.23 -7.82 3.73
N VAL A 392 -15.77 -8.10 4.93
CA VAL A 392 -16.41 -9.06 5.84
C VAL A 392 -17.61 -8.43 6.57
N LEU A 393 -17.44 -7.23 7.14
CA LEU A 393 -18.44 -6.55 7.96
C LEU A 393 -19.82 -6.49 7.31
N PRO A 394 -20.01 -5.99 6.06
CA PRO A 394 -21.37 -5.89 5.49
C PRO A 394 -22.03 -7.24 5.18
N VAL A 395 -21.26 -8.33 5.19
CA VAL A 395 -21.80 -9.70 5.00
C VAL A 395 -22.23 -10.30 6.34
N ILE A 396 -21.43 -10.08 7.39
CA ILE A 396 -21.70 -10.60 8.74
C ILE A 396 -22.70 -9.73 9.51
N CYS A 397 -22.56 -8.40 9.41
CA CYS A 397 -23.41 -7.40 10.05
C CYS A 397 -23.96 -6.43 8.98
N PRO A 398 -25.01 -6.82 8.22
CA PRO A 398 -25.54 -6.02 7.11
C PRO A 398 -26.08 -4.63 7.50
N ASP A 399 -26.34 -4.40 8.79
CA ASP A 399 -26.76 -3.11 9.35
C ASP A 399 -25.61 -2.12 9.51
N LEU A 400 -24.35 -2.55 9.37
CA LEU A 400 -23.17 -1.71 9.50
C LEU A 400 -22.41 -1.54 8.19
N THR A 401 -21.99 -0.30 7.93
CA THR A 401 -21.22 0.05 6.74
C THR A 401 -20.34 1.27 6.97
N TYR A 402 -19.21 1.31 6.26
CA TYR A 402 -18.35 2.48 6.13
C TYR A 402 -18.85 3.44 5.04
N HIS A 403 -19.90 3.07 4.29
CA HIS A 403 -20.43 3.92 3.23
C HIS A 403 -21.03 5.21 3.79
N GLY A 404 -20.62 6.34 3.22
CA GLY A 404 -21.09 7.67 3.62
C GLY A 404 -20.23 8.35 4.69
N MET A 405 -19.14 7.73 5.14
CA MET A 405 -18.16 8.39 6.01
C MET A 405 -17.26 9.33 5.21
N GLU A 406 -16.88 10.46 5.82
CA GLU A 406 -15.91 11.39 5.21
C GLU A 406 -14.49 10.82 5.17
N VAL A 407 -14.12 10.03 6.18
CA VAL A 407 -12.92 9.20 6.19
C VAL A 407 -13.36 7.76 6.10
N SER A 408 -12.93 7.07 5.04
CA SER A 408 -13.42 5.73 4.72
C SER A 408 -12.29 4.69 4.63
N ASN A 409 -11.03 5.13 4.68
CA ASN A 409 -9.86 4.26 4.66
C ASN A 409 -8.60 4.87 5.28
N GLY A 410 -7.65 4.00 5.64
CA GLY A 410 -6.41 4.41 6.30
C GLY A 410 -5.57 5.41 5.48
N THR A 411 -5.60 5.35 4.15
CA THR A 411 -4.88 6.35 3.33
C THR A 411 -5.51 7.73 3.40
N GLU A 412 -6.84 7.82 3.51
CA GLU A 412 -7.53 9.09 3.79
C GLU A 412 -7.28 9.56 5.23
N ALA A 413 -7.28 8.65 6.20
CA ALA A 413 -6.97 8.94 7.60
C ALA A 413 -5.59 9.59 7.76
N MET A 414 -4.58 9.06 7.06
CA MET A 414 -3.23 9.62 6.99
C MET A 414 -3.21 11.07 6.49
N VAL A 415 -3.89 11.35 5.35
CA VAL A 415 -3.91 12.67 4.74
C VAL A 415 -4.67 13.67 5.62
N VAL A 416 -5.80 13.26 6.19
CA VAL A 416 -6.58 14.07 7.11
C VAL A 416 -5.75 14.44 8.34
N TRP A 417 -5.02 13.49 8.91
CA TRP A 417 -4.14 13.74 10.05
C TRP A 417 -3.00 14.72 9.72
N GLU A 418 -2.36 14.58 8.56
CA GLU A 418 -1.31 15.50 8.09
C GLU A 418 -1.87 16.94 7.97
N GLU A 419 -3.08 17.09 7.41
CA GLU A 419 -3.74 18.39 7.26
C GLU A 419 -4.17 19.01 8.60
N ILE A 420 -4.62 18.20 9.58
CA ILE A 420 -4.93 18.71 10.94
C ILE A 420 -3.66 19.26 11.61
N THR A 421 -2.55 18.53 11.48
CA THR A 421 -1.31 18.77 12.25
C THR A 421 -0.38 19.80 11.61
N TYR A 422 -0.29 19.79 10.28
CA TYR A 422 0.64 20.62 9.50
C TYR A 422 -0.04 21.51 8.45
N GLY A 423 -1.33 21.29 8.18
CA GLY A 423 -2.09 22.09 7.24
C GLY A 423 -2.43 23.48 7.76
N ASN A 424 -2.71 24.39 6.83
CA ASN A 424 -3.19 25.74 7.14
C ASN A 424 -4.73 25.75 7.15
N LYS A 425 -5.30 25.21 8.23
CA LYS A 425 -6.76 25.09 8.44
C LYS A 425 -7.20 25.94 9.63
N SER A 426 -8.42 26.44 9.58
CA SER A 426 -9.08 27.08 10.73
C SER A 426 -9.31 26.07 11.86
N GLU A 427 -9.51 26.56 13.09
CA GLU A 427 -9.80 25.67 14.23
C GLU A 427 -11.16 24.97 14.07
N GLU A 428 -12.16 25.61 13.45
CA GLU A 428 -13.43 24.94 13.15
C GLU A 428 -13.25 23.78 12.17
N GLU A 429 -12.50 23.97 11.08
CA GLU A 429 -12.20 22.90 10.12
C GLU A 429 -11.41 21.76 10.78
N LYS A 430 -10.40 22.08 11.58
CA LYS A 430 -9.61 21.07 12.30
C LYS A 430 -10.49 20.24 13.23
N ASN A 431 -11.40 20.86 13.98
CA ASN A 431 -12.28 20.14 14.90
C ASN A 431 -13.22 19.20 14.15
N ALA A 432 -13.82 19.63 13.03
CA ALA A 432 -14.63 18.75 12.19
C ALA A 432 -13.83 17.56 11.65
N MET A 433 -12.61 17.80 11.16
CA MET A 433 -11.73 16.74 10.66
C MET A 433 -11.34 15.73 11.77
N LYS A 434 -11.07 16.22 12.99
CA LYS A 434 -10.79 15.37 14.15
C LYS A 434 -11.98 14.48 14.49
N GLU A 435 -13.18 15.04 14.56
CA GLU A 435 -14.41 14.28 14.84
C GLU A 435 -14.63 13.16 13.82
N ASN A 436 -14.41 13.45 12.53
CA ASN A 436 -14.54 12.43 11.48
C ASN A 436 -13.49 11.32 11.59
N LEU A 437 -12.26 11.67 11.94
CA LEU A 437 -11.16 10.72 12.12
C LEU A 437 -11.36 9.83 13.36
N LEU A 438 -11.86 10.40 14.47
CA LEU A 438 -12.23 9.66 15.68
C LEU A 438 -13.37 8.66 15.38
N ARG A 439 -14.44 9.11 14.73
CA ARG A 439 -15.59 8.26 14.34
C ARG A 439 -15.19 7.11 13.41
N TYR A 440 -14.25 7.35 12.49
CA TYR A 440 -13.72 6.31 11.61
C TYR A 440 -12.99 5.22 12.39
N CYS A 441 -12.05 5.60 13.26
CA CYS A 441 -11.27 4.65 14.05
C CYS A 441 -12.13 3.93 15.11
N GLU A 442 -13.12 4.62 15.70
CA GLU A 442 -14.14 3.99 16.56
C GLU A 442 -14.91 2.89 15.82
N LEU A 443 -15.32 3.16 14.56
CA LEU A 443 -16.02 2.16 13.76
C LEU A 443 -15.16 0.93 13.47
N ASP A 444 -13.84 1.07 13.29
CA ASP A 444 -12.94 -0.06 13.03
C ASP A 444 -12.92 -1.06 14.21
N THR A 445 -12.88 -0.56 15.45
CA THR A 445 -12.96 -1.44 16.63
C THR A 445 -14.39 -1.91 16.91
N TYR A 446 -15.40 -1.08 16.68
CA TYR A 446 -16.81 -1.47 16.81
C TYR A 446 -17.20 -2.57 15.81
N ALA A 447 -16.68 -2.51 14.58
CA ALA A 447 -16.85 -3.55 13.57
C ALA A 447 -16.29 -4.89 14.04
N MET A 448 -15.12 -4.91 14.69
CA MET A 448 -14.57 -6.14 15.26
C MET A 448 -15.47 -6.73 16.35
N ILE A 449 -16.05 -5.90 17.21
CA ILE A 449 -16.99 -6.35 18.25
C ILE A 449 -18.21 -7.00 17.64
N ARG A 450 -18.83 -6.33 16.66
CA ARG A 450 -20.04 -6.80 16.01
C ARG A 450 -19.81 -8.10 15.26
N ILE A 451 -18.67 -8.22 14.57
CA ILE A 451 -18.26 -9.50 13.96
C ILE A 451 -18.07 -10.57 15.04
N TRP A 452 -17.36 -10.26 16.12
CA TRP A 452 -17.13 -11.21 17.22
C TRP A 452 -18.45 -11.69 17.85
N GLU A 453 -19.42 -10.81 18.05
CA GLU A 453 -20.76 -11.14 18.57
C GLU A 453 -21.52 -12.10 17.66
N GLU A 454 -21.55 -11.84 16.34
CA GLU A 454 -22.22 -12.71 15.37
C GLU A 454 -21.52 -14.07 15.25
N ILE A 455 -20.18 -14.06 15.21
CA ILE A 455 -19.38 -15.30 15.11
C ILE A 455 -19.58 -16.19 16.34
N LYS A 456 -19.78 -15.62 17.53
CA LYS A 456 -20.03 -16.37 18.76
C LYS A 456 -21.35 -17.16 18.73
N LEU A 457 -22.27 -16.81 17.85
CA LEU A 457 -23.57 -17.48 17.69
C LEU A 457 -23.54 -18.67 16.72
N ILE A 458 -22.45 -18.84 15.98
CA ILE A 458 -22.17 -19.97 15.08
C ILE A 458 -21.79 -21.21 15.91
#